data_AF-A0A2M8EGB8-F1
#
_entry.id   AF-A0A2M8EGB8-F1
#
_cell.length_a   1.000
_cell.length_b   1.000
_cell.length_c   1.000
_cell.angle_alpha   90.00
_cell.angle_beta   90.00
_cell.angle_gamma   90.00
#
_symmetry.space_group_name_H-M   'P 1'
#
loop_
_entity.id
_entity.type
_entity.pdbx_description
1 polymer ?
#
loop_
_entity_poly.entity_id
_entity_poly.type
_entity_poly.pdbx_seq_one_letter_code
_entity_poly.pdbx_strand_id
1 'polypeptide(L)'
;KFEGYVERLHVNVTGQAVTRGQPMFEVYSAELVSAQREYAIAAQGVAALKDAGSQAQTGMQQLAQSSLLRLKNWDISDEQIKALSTSGATLRTLTFRSPASGIVMEKKAVQGMRFMPGEVLYRVADLSRLWVIADVFEQDLALVKNGSKAQVSINAYPDKTYTGTVTYVYPTLTAETRTVPVRVELANPGGLIKPGMFAQVEIHVSGKNKVVTVPVSAMIDSGARQVVLVQAAEGRFEPREVKVGARSDNYIEIIDGVAEGEQVVTTANFLIDAESNLQAALKGFASAPQAQASKADAASSAAPASAGHHGEGTVEEVDVKTGTVSLSHGPIASLKWPAMTMEFKAANAALLQDLKPGTKVAFEFVERAPGEWVITSVKK
;
A
#
# COMPACT_ATOMS: atom_id res chain seq x y z
N LYS A 1 32.81 15.41 12.83
CA LYS A 1 33.20 15.64 14.25
C LYS A 1 34.36 16.62 14.39
N PHE A 2 35.23 16.69 13.38
CA PHE A 2 36.34 17.61 13.23
C PHE A 2 36.44 17.92 11.72
N GLU A 3 37.29 18.87 11.34
CA GLU A 3 37.61 19.13 9.93
C GLU A 3 38.92 18.45 9.51
N GLY A 4 39.05 18.14 8.23
CA GLY A 4 40.26 17.52 7.71
C GLY A 4 40.25 17.35 6.20
N TYR A 5 41.24 16.63 5.70
CA TYR A 5 41.39 16.27 4.31
C TYR A 5 41.37 14.75 4.18
N VAL A 6 40.63 14.25 3.19
CA VAL A 6 40.66 12.83 2.82
C VAL A 6 41.94 12.59 2.05
N GLU A 7 42.88 11.81 2.60
CA GLU A 7 44.18 11.57 1.98
C GLU A 7 44.18 10.33 1.09
N ARG A 8 43.49 9.26 1.52
CA ARG A 8 43.38 8.00 0.78
C ARG A 8 42.01 7.38 0.96
N LEU A 9 41.44 6.86 -0.13
CA LEU A 9 40.21 6.09 -0.09
C LEU A 9 40.52 4.59 -0.23
N HIS A 10 40.07 3.79 0.74
CA HIS A 10 40.11 2.32 0.65
C HIS A 10 38.82 1.77 0.02
N VAL A 11 37.69 2.42 0.31
CA VAL A 11 36.38 2.11 -0.26
C VAL A 11 35.97 3.25 -1.18
N ASN A 12 36.10 3.04 -2.49
CA ASN A 12 35.94 4.12 -3.47
C ASN A 12 34.71 3.99 -4.37
N VAL A 13 33.84 3.00 -4.14
CA VAL A 13 32.72 2.71 -5.03
C VAL A 13 31.40 2.65 -4.25
N THR A 14 30.38 3.36 -4.73
CA THR A 14 28.99 3.23 -4.23
C THR A 14 28.45 1.85 -4.62
N GLY A 15 27.81 1.15 -3.68
CA GLY A 15 27.35 -0.22 -3.83
C GLY A 15 28.33 -1.27 -3.34
N GLN A 16 29.55 -0.88 -2.94
CA GLN A 16 30.53 -1.81 -2.36
C GLN A 16 30.04 -2.33 -0.99
N ALA A 17 30.11 -3.64 -0.80
CA ALA A 17 29.87 -4.25 0.50
C ALA A 17 31.08 -4.02 1.43
N VAL A 18 30.80 -3.69 2.69
CA VAL A 18 31.80 -3.43 3.72
C VAL A 18 31.48 -4.20 5.00
N THR A 19 32.52 -4.66 5.70
CA THR A 19 32.36 -5.29 7.02
C THR A 19 32.66 -4.31 8.15
N ARG A 20 32.10 -4.54 9.33
CA ARG A 20 32.44 -3.79 10.54
C ARG A 20 33.94 -3.84 10.80
N GLY A 21 34.57 -2.68 10.99
CA GLY A 21 36.01 -2.56 11.19
C GLY A 21 36.83 -2.47 9.90
N GLN A 22 36.23 -2.63 8.72
CA GLN A 22 36.96 -2.50 7.46
C GLN A 22 37.50 -1.06 7.27
N PRO A 23 38.76 -0.88 6.84
CA PRO A 23 39.29 0.42 6.44
C PRO A 23 38.42 1.08 5.37
N MET A 24 37.95 2.31 5.61
CA MET A 24 37.13 3.06 4.66
C MET A 24 37.96 4.14 3.95
N PHE A 25 38.61 5.00 4.73
CA PHE A 25 39.43 6.10 4.25
C PHE A 25 40.46 6.52 5.30
N GLU A 26 41.49 7.24 4.86
CA GLU A 26 42.47 7.90 5.71
C GLU A 26 42.24 9.41 5.69
N VAL A 27 42.36 10.02 6.86
CA VAL A 27 42.24 11.47 7.01
C VAL A 27 43.50 12.09 7.57
N TYR A 28 43.82 13.28 7.08
CA TYR A 28 44.70 14.23 7.72
C TYR A 28 43.88 15.32 8.39
N SER A 29 44.18 15.65 9.64
CA SER A 29 43.63 16.82 10.32
C SER A 29 44.68 17.35 11.28
N ALA A 30 44.93 18.67 11.22
CA ALA A 30 45.87 19.31 12.12
C ALA A 30 45.44 19.14 13.60
N GLU A 31 44.14 19.20 13.88
CA GLU A 31 43.58 18.99 15.21
C GLU A 31 43.79 17.56 15.71
N LEU A 32 43.62 16.57 14.82
CA LEU A 32 43.91 15.18 15.16
C LEU A 32 45.40 14.99 15.48
N VAL A 33 46.30 15.55 14.68
CA VAL A 33 47.75 15.44 14.93
C VAL A 33 48.13 16.12 16.25
N SER A 34 47.58 17.30 16.54
CA SER A 34 47.81 18.00 17.83
C SER A 34 47.34 17.16 19.00
N ALA A 35 46.10 16.65 18.95
CA ALA A 35 45.54 15.84 20.03
C ALA A 35 46.31 14.54 20.26
N GLN A 36 46.79 13.88 19.19
CA GLN A 36 47.67 12.72 19.29
C GLN A 36 48.97 13.06 20.01
N ARG A 37 49.59 14.19 19.66
CA ARG A 37 50.86 14.64 20.25
C ARG A 37 50.69 14.97 21.74
N GLU A 38 49.63 15.71 22.08
CA GLU A 38 49.27 16.03 23.46
C GLU A 38 49.09 14.76 24.29
N TYR A 39 48.32 13.79 23.77
CA TYR A 39 48.10 12.52 24.45
C TYR A 39 49.40 11.72 24.63
N ALA A 40 50.23 11.61 23.59
CA ALA A 40 51.48 10.87 23.64
C ALA A 40 52.46 11.46 24.67
N ILE A 41 52.64 12.79 24.67
CA ILE A 41 53.50 13.48 25.64
C ILE A 41 52.96 13.31 27.07
N ALA A 42 51.66 13.49 27.27
CA ALA A 42 51.06 13.35 28.60
C ALA A 42 51.16 11.91 29.12
N ALA A 43 50.89 10.91 28.27
CA ALA A 43 50.99 9.50 28.63
C ALA A 43 52.43 9.09 28.99
N GLN A 44 53.41 9.56 28.22
CA GLN A 44 54.83 9.36 28.52
C GLN A 44 55.24 10.09 29.80
N GLY A 45 54.75 11.31 30.01
CA GLY A 45 54.97 12.08 31.23
C GLY A 45 54.46 11.36 32.47
N VAL A 46 53.25 10.78 32.42
CA VAL A 46 52.70 9.95 33.51
C VAL A 46 53.59 8.73 33.77
N ALA A 47 54.12 8.08 32.73
CA ALA A 47 54.98 6.92 32.87
C ALA A 47 56.37 7.27 33.45
N ALA A 48 56.94 8.41 33.05
CA ALA A 48 58.25 8.88 33.50
C ALA A 48 58.21 9.47 34.93
N LEU A 49 57.08 10.04 35.33
CA LEU A 49 56.88 10.65 36.65
C LEU A 49 56.33 9.65 37.69
N LYS A 50 56.48 8.35 37.48
CA LYS A 50 56.05 7.31 38.44
C LYS A 50 56.65 7.50 39.83
N ASP A 51 57.87 8.04 39.90
CA ASP A 51 58.62 8.26 41.15
C ASP A 51 58.67 9.76 41.56
N ALA A 52 57.94 10.63 40.86
CA ALA A 52 57.95 12.07 41.10
C ALA A 52 56.80 12.53 42.02
N GLY A 53 56.86 13.79 42.49
CA GLY A 53 55.87 14.36 43.40
C GLY A 53 54.42 14.34 42.88
N SER A 54 53.45 14.17 43.79
CA SER A 54 52.04 13.90 43.48
C SER A 54 51.34 14.94 42.60
N GLN A 55 51.69 16.23 42.71
CA GLN A 55 51.06 17.30 41.91
C GLN A 55 51.41 17.22 40.42
N ALA A 56 52.68 16.99 40.07
CA ALA A 56 53.11 16.90 38.68
C ALA A 56 52.52 15.66 37.99
N GLN A 57 52.44 14.55 38.73
CA GLN A 57 51.79 13.33 38.28
C GLN A 57 50.30 13.54 38.04
N THR A 58 49.59 14.21 38.96
CA THR A 58 48.14 14.47 38.84
C THR A 58 47.84 15.36 37.63
N GLY A 59 48.63 16.41 37.40
CA GLY A 59 48.45 17.29 36.23
C GLY A 59 48.65 16.55 34.91
N MET A 60 49.67 15.69 34.81
CA MET A 60 49.90 14.87 33.61
C MET A 60 48.81 13.82 33.40
N GLN A 61 48.29 13.22 34.47
CA GLN A 61 47.16 12.29 34.40
C GLN A 61 45.90 12.97 33.87
N GLN A 62 45.57 14.16 34.37
CA GLN A 62 44.43 14.94 33.91
C GLN A 62 44.57 15.34 32.44
N LEU A 63 45.77 15.73 32.00
CA LEU A 63 46.04 16.04 30.60
C LEU A 63 45.88 14.80 29.71
N ALA A 64 46.50 13.68 30.09
CA ALA A 64 46.39 12.43 29.35
C ALA A 64 44.93 11.96 29.23
N GLN A 65 44.16 12.07 30.32
CA GLN A 65 42.74 11.71 30.32
C GLN A 65 41.91 12.64 29.44
N SER A 66 42.18 13.95 29.46
CA SER A 66 41.47 14.94 28.64
C SER A 66 41.74 14.74 27.14
N SER A 67 43.00 14.52 26.76
CA SER A 67 43.37 14.24 25.37
C SER A 67 42.82 12.88 24.91
N LEU A 68 42.82 11.87 25.78
CA LEU A 68 42.20 10.56 25.51
C LEU A 68 40.70 10.69 25.23
N LEU A 69 39.97 11.44 26.07
CA LEU A 69 38.54 11.67 25.88
C LEU A 69 38.27 12.40 24.55
N ARG A 70 39.12 13.36 24.17
CA ARG A 70 39.00 14.04 22.87
C ARG A 70 39.15 13.08 21.70
N LEU A 71 40.19 12.23 21.71
CA LEU A 71 40.41 11.20 20.68
C LEU A 71 39.26 10.19 20.61
N LYS A 72 38.76 9.75 21.76
CA LYS A 72 37.59 8.85 21.84
C LYS A 72 36.32 9.49 21.31
N ASN A 73 36.08 10.76 21.62
CA ASN A 73 34.93 11.50 21.10
C ASN A 73 34.95 11.62 19.58
N TRP A 74 36.12 11.55 18.96
CA TRP A 74 36.32 11.49 17.50
C TRP A 74 36.31 10.08 16.91
N ASP A 75 35.92 9.07 17.68
CA ASP A 75 35.87 7.64 17.31
C ASP A 75 37.22 7.06 16.86
N ILE A 76 38.33 7.63 17.35
CA ILE A 76 39.63 6.99 17.15
C ILE A 76 39.63 5.69 17.97
N SER A 77 39.98 4.58 17.32
CA SER A 77 39.90 3.26 17.95
C SER A 77 40.88 3.12 19.11
N ASP A 78 40.54 2.32 20.12
CA ASP A 78 41.42 2.03 21.25
C ASP A 78 42.75 1.39 20.79
N GLU A 79 42.74 0.62 19.70
CA GLU A 79 43.95 0.07 19.07
C GLU A 79 44.89 1.16 18.57
N GLN A 80 44.35 2.16 17.85
CA GLN A 80 45.12 3.32 17.37
C GLN A 80 45.63 4.15 18.54
N ILE A 81 44.81 4.37 19.57
CA ILE A 81 45.21 5.10 20.79
C ILE A 81 46.34 4.38 21.53
N LYS A 82 46.26 3.05 21.67
CA LYS A 82 47.31 2.25 22.31
C LYS A 82 48.60 2.24 21.51
N ALA A 83 48.51 2.24 20.17
CA ALA A 83 49.68 2.37 19.31
C ALA A 83 50.38 3.72 19.49
N LEU A 84 49.61 4.81 19.71
CA LEU A 84 50.15 6.14 19.97
C LEU A 84 50.90 6.20 21.32
N SER A 85 50.32 5.62 22.38
CA SER A 85 50.97 5.64 23.71
C SER A 85 52.23 4.77 23.76
N THR A 86 52.26 3.66 23.02
CA THR A 86 53.40 2.73 23.01
C THR A 86 54.54 3.22 22.12
N SER A 87 54.23 3.71 20.92
CA SER A 87 55.27 4.15 19.97
C SER A 87 55.78 5.56 20.24
N GLY A 88 54.97 6.43 20.86
CA GLY A 88 55.26 7.86 20.95
C GLY A 88 55.24 8.59 19.61
N ALA A 89 55.02 7.88 18.50
CA ALA A 89 55.04 8.44 17.16
C ALA A 89 53.64 8.90 16.76
N THR A 90 53.50 10.21 16.55
CA THR A 90 52.27 10.80 16.01
C THR A 90 52.12 10.43 14.54
N LEU A 91 50.96 9.90 14.15
CA LEU A 91 50.67 9.59 12.76
C LEU A 91 50.13 10.83 12.06
N ARG A 92 50.65 11.11 10.86
CA ARG A 92 50.10 12.17 10.00
C ARG A 92 48.66 11.86 9.61
N THR A 93 48.37 10.62 9.24
CA THR A 93 47.02 10.19 8.84
C THR A 93 46.47 9.14 9.78
N LEU A 94 45.15 9.15 9.97
CA LEU A 94 44.43 8.12 10.70
C LEU A 94 43.40 7.44 9.79
N THR A 95 43.35 6.12 9.87
CA THR A 95 42.37 5.32 9.14
C THR A 95 41.05 5.28 9.89
N PHE A 96 39.98 5.71 9.24
CA PHE A 96 38.62 5.54 9.72
C PHE A 96 38.03 4.23 9.18
N ARG A 97 37.35 3.50 10.06
CA ARG A 97 36.81 2.17 9.82
C ARG A 97 35.29 2.18 9.76
N SER A 98 34.71 1.23 9.06
CA SER A 98 33.25 1.11 9.00
C SER A 98 32.69 0.77 10.40
N PRO A 99 31.73 1.55 10.93
CA PRO A 99 31.13 1.26 12.23
C PRO A 99 30.18 0.05 12.21
N ALA A 100 29.72 -0.35 11.02
CA ALA A 100 28.79 -1.45 10.80
C ALA A 100 29.13 -2.24 9.53
N SER A 101 28.61 -3.47 9.44
CA SER A 101 28.62 -4.22 8.18
C SER A 101 27.42 -3.79 7.33
N GLY A 102 27.59 -3.70 6.02
CA GLY A 102 26.52 -3.28 5.12
C GLY A 102 27.01 -2.94 3.72
N ILE A 103 26.20 -2.20 2.97
CA ILE A 103 26.51 -1.71 1.62
C ILE A 103 26.63 -0.19 1.66
N VAL A 104 27.62 0.34 0.94
CA VAL A 104 27.79 1.78 0.76
C VAL A 104 26.67 2.30 -0.14
N MET A 105 25.65 2.89 0.45
CA MET A 105 24.52 3.50 -0.27
C MET A 105 24.90 4.83 -0.92
N GLU A 106 25.83 5.55 -0.30
CA GLU A 106 26.30 6.84 -0.80
C GLU A 106 27.77 7.05 -0.42
N LYS A 107 28.55 7.59 -1.35
CA LYS A 107 29.95 7.99 -1.14
C LYS A 107 30.14 9.40 -1.69
N LYS A 108 30.17 10.39 -0.79
CA LYS A 108 30.52 11.78 -1.14
C LYS A 108 32.01 12.07 -1.00
N ALA A 109 32.73 11.25 -0.24
CA ALA A 109 34.18 11.42 -0.06
C ALA A 109 34.93 11.29 -1.38
N VAL A 110 35.78 12.28 -1.67
CA VAL A 110 36.72 12.28 -2.79
C VAL A 110 38.13 12.42 -2.22
N GLN A 111 39.10 11.72 -2.80
CA GLN A 111 40.50 11.84 -2.37
C GLN A 111 41.02 13.26 -2.62
N GLY A 112 41.72 13.84 -1.65
CA GLY A 112 42.19 15.23 -1.62
C GLY A 112 41.15 16.25 -1.12
N MET A 113 39.89 15.85 -0.96
CA MET A 113 38.81 16.75 -0.57
C MET A 113 38.94 17.15 0.91
N ARG A 114 38.72 18.45 1.19
CA ARG A 114 38.50 18.95 2.54
C ARG A 114 37.07 18.65 2.98
N PHE A 115 36.88 18.22 4.23
CA PHE A 115 35.57 18.04 4.82
C PHE A 115 35.43 18.84 6.12
N MET A 116 34.19 19.22 6.43
CA MET A 116 33.83 19.95 7.65
C MET A 116 33.07 19.06 8.64
N PRO A 117 33.05 19.39 9.94
CA PRO A 117 32.20 18.69 10.90
C PRO A 117 30.73 18.71 10.47
N GLY A 118 30.09 17.54 10.48
CA GLY A 118 28.69 17.38 10.07
C GLY A 118 28.51 16.99 8.60
N GLU A 119 29.56 17.06 7.80
CA GLU A 119 29.53 16.62 6.42
C GLU A 119 29.48 15.08 6.32
N VAL A 120 28.59 14.57 5.47
CA VAL A 120 28.42 13.14 5.25
C VAL A 120 29.42 12.67 4.22
N LEU A 121 30.37 11.84 4.63
CA LEU A 121 31.37 11.25 3.73
C LEU A 121 30.90 9.95 3.08
N TYR A 122 30.25 9.10 3.89
CA TYR A 122 29.71 7.80 3.50
C TYR A 122 28.35 7.59 4.16
N ARG A 123 27.46 6.88 3.45
CA ARG A 123 26.26 6.28 4.04
C ARG A 123 26.32 4.78 3.84
N VAL A 124 26.42 4.03 4.93
CA VAL A 124 26.43 2.57 4.92
C VAL A 124 25.12 2.07 5.51
N ALA A 125 24.46 1.15 4.83
CA ALA A 125 23.22 0.54 5.31
C ALA A 125 23.34 -0.99 5.35
N ASP A 126 22.85 -1.59 6.42
CA ASP A 126 22.64 -3.03 6.47
C ASP A 126 21.34 -3.37 5.71
N LEU A 127 21.46 -4.16 4.63
CA LEU A 127 20.33 -4.57 3.79
C LEU A 127 19.85 -5.99 4.11
N SER A 128 20.32 -6.61 5.20
CA SER A 128 19.92 -7.97 5.61
C SER A 128 18.45 -8.04 6.04
N ARG A 129 17.92 -6.94 6.58
CA ARG A 129 16.50 -6.75 6.89
C ARG A 129 16.04 -5.46 6.25
N LEU A 130 14.90 -5.52 5.58
CA LEU A 130 14.28 -4.39 4.91
C LEU A 130 12.93 -4.09 5.52
N TRP A 131 12.50 -2.85 5.35
CA TRP A 131 11.16 -2.43 5.68
C TRP A 131 10.40 -2.20 4.39
N VAL A 132 9.23 -2.83 4.30
CA VAL A 132 8.21 -2.50 3.31
C VAL A 132 7.24 -1.57 3.98
N ILE A 133 7.02 -0.40 3.38
CA ILE A 133 6.00 0.54 3.83
C ILE A 133 4.78 0.29 2.95
N ALA A 134 3.75 -0.28 3.54
CA ALA A 134 2.47 -0.52 2.90
C ALA A 134 1.49 0.58 3.28
N ASP A 135 0.85 1.18 2.28
CA ASP A 135 -0.21 2.16 2.50
C ASP A 135 -1.55 1.44 2.70
N VAL A 136 -2.13 1.54 3.89
CA VAL A 136 -3.41 0.91 4.24
C VAL A 136 -4.50 1.97 4.33
N PHE A 137 -5.64 1.73 3.69
CA PHE A 137 -6.77 2.66 3.75
C PHE A 137 -7.36 2.77 5.16
N GLU A 138 -7.87 3.96 5.49
CA GLU A 138 -8.43 4.27 6.82
C GLU A 138 -9.51 3.26 7.27
N GLN A 139 -10.39 2.84 6.35
CA GLN A 139 -11.49 1.91 6.62
C GLN A 139 -11.01 0.51 7.07
N ASP A 140 -9.82 0.08 6.63
CA ASP A 140 -9.27 -1.26 6.89
C ASP A 140 -8.31 -1.26 8.08
N LEU A 141 -7.93 -0.07 8.58
CA LEU A 141 -6.92 0.10 9.61
C LEU A 141 -7.25 -0.65 10.91
N ALA A 142 -8.53 -0.74 11.28
CA ALA A 142 -8.98 -1.44 12.49
C ALA A 142 -8.64 -2.94 12.49
N LEU A 143 -8.46 -3.52 11.30
CA LEU A 143 -8.13 -4.93 11.11
C LEU A 143 -6.62 -5.18 11.24
N VAL A 144 -5.79 -4.17 10.93
CA VAL A 144 -4.33 -4.28 10.95
C VAL A 144 -3.78 -4.04 12.34
N LYS A 145 -2.98 -4.99 12.85
CA LYS A 145 -2.39 -4.92 14.19
C LYS A 145 -0.90 -5.19 14.15
N ASN A 146 -0.16 -4.61 15.09
CA ASN A 146 1.23 -4.98 15.31
C ASN A 146 1.34 -6.48 15.60
N GLY A 147 2.28 -7.15 14.95
CA GLY A 147 2.46 -8.60 14.99
C GLY A 147 1.70 -9.38 13.92
N SER A 148 0.82 -8.73 13.13
CA SER A 148 0.12 -9.40 12.03
C SER A 148 1.11 -9.95 11.00
N LYS A 149 0.83 -11.14 10.47
CA LYS A 149 1.61 -11.74 9.40
C LYS A 149 1.22 -11.13 8.06
N ALA A 150 2.22 -10.88 7.22
CA ALA A 150 2.01 -10.36 5.88
C ALA A 150 2.76 -11.22 4.87
N GLN A 151 2.15 -11.48 3.73
CA GLN A 151 2.84 -11.97 2.54
C GLN A 151 3.24 -10.76 1.70
N VAL A 152 4.48 -10.77 1.22
CA VAL A 152 5.04 -9.71 0.39
C VAL A 152 5.48 -10.35 -0.91
N SER A 153 4.99 -9.83 -2.03
CA SER A 153 5.47 -10.17 -3.36
C SER A 153 6.11 -8.94 -4.00
N ILE A 154 7.18 -9.15 -4.74
CA ILE A 154 7.97 -8.07 -5.36
C ILE A 154 7.90 -8.25 -6.86
N ASN A 155 7.51 -7.21 -7.58
CA ASN A 155 7.28 -7.30 -9.04
C ASN A 155 8.51 -7.78 -9.83
N ALA A 156 9.72 -7.52 -9.32
CA ALA A 156 10.96 -8.00 -9.91
C ALA A 156 11.13 -9.53 -9.83
N TYR A 157 10.43 -10.20 -8.92
CA TYR A 157 10.50 -11.64 -8.66
C TYR A 157 9.10 -12.21 -8.42
N PRO A 158 8.23 -12.28 -9.45
CA PRO A 158 6.82 -12.66 -9.28
C PRO A 158 6.64 -14.09 -8.74
N ASP A 159 7.60 -14.98 -9.04
CA ASP A 159 7.57 -16.38 -8.58
C ASP A 159 8.01 -16.56 -7.11
N LYS A 160 8.36 -15.46 -6.42
CA LYS A 160 8.84 -15.50 -5.04
C LYS A 160 7.91 -14.71 -4.12
N THR A 161 7.40 -15.40 -3.11
CA THR A 161 6.71 -14.78 -1.99
C THR A 161 7.62 -14.75 -0.76
N TYR A 162 7.52 -13.66 -0.01
CA TYR A 162 8.30 -13.43 1.19
C TYR A 162 7.35 -13.23 2.37
N THR A 163 7.66 -13.80 3.51
CA THR A 163 6.85 -13.60 4.73
C THR A 163 7.44 -12.47 5.56
N GLY A 164 6.62 -11.45 5.83
CA GLY A 164 6.93 -10.34 6.71
C GLY A 164 6.06 -10.30 7.97
N THR A 165 6.39 -9.42 8.89
CA THR A 165 5.57 -9.14 10.07
C THR A 165 5.37 -7.64 10.22
N VAL A 166 4.13 -7.22 10.50
CA VAL A 166 3.81 -5.82 10.80
C VAL A 166 4.49 -5.44 12.12
N THR A 167 5.47 -4.55 12.06
CA THR A 167 6.22 -4.09 13.24
C THR A 167 5.71 -2.77 13.78
N TYR A 168 5.14 -1.93 12.91
CA TYR A 168 4.67 -0.61 13.31
C TYR A 168 3.55 -0.10 12.40
N VAL A 169 2.44 0.30 13.01
CA VAL A 169 1.39 1.09 12.36
C VAL A 169 1.60 2.54 12.75
N TYR A 170 1.79 3.43 11.77
CA TYR A 170 2.05 4.84 12.07
C TYR A 170 0.81 5.51 12.67
N PRO A 171 0.96 6.44 13.62
CA PRO A 171 -0.17 7.10 14.27
C PRO A 171 -0.79 8.22 13.43
N THR A 172 -0.24 8.49 12.25
CA THR A 172 -0.63 9.61 11.38
C THR A 172 -1.13 9.08 10.04
N LEU A 173 -2.23 9.65 9.56
CA LEU A 173 -2.77 9.42 8.23
C LEU A 173 -2.18 10.42 7.23
N THR A 174 -1.78 9.92 6.07
CA THR A 174 -1.37 10.72 4.91
C THR A 174 -2.63 11.28 4.25
N ALA A 175 -2.82 12.60 4.29
CA ALA A 175 -4.08 13.24 3.88
C ALA A 175 -4.35 13.11 2.38
N GLU A 176 -3.30 13.11 1.56
CA GLU A 176 -3.36 13.07 0.10
C GLU A 176 -3.91 11.75 -0.42
N THR A 177 -3.50 10.64 0.21
CA THR A 177 -3.89 9.27 -0.18
C THR A 177 -4.98 8.70 0.71
N ARG A 178 -5.27 9.34 1.86
CA ARG A 178 -6.10 8.80 2.94
C ARG A 178 -5.66 7.40 3.40
N THR A 179 -4.35 7.20 3.45
CA THR A 179 -3.74 5.95 3.89
C THR A 179 -2.93 6.16 5.16
N VAL A 180 -2.85 5.13 5.97
CA VAL A 180 -1.94 5.04 7.11
C VAL A 180 -0.76 4.16 6.70
N PRO A 181 0.48 4.67 6.79
CA PRO A 181 1.66 3.86 6.53
C PRO A 181 1.79 2.74 7.57
N VAL A 182 1.97 1.51 7.08
CA VAL A 182 2.23 0.33 7.90
C VAL A 182 3.58 -0.24 7.54
N ARG A 183 4.46 -0.38 8.54
CA ARG A 183 5.79 -0.94 8.39
C ARG A 183 5.74 -2.45 8.57
N VAL A 184 6.13 -3.16 7.52
CA VAL A 184 6.35 -4.61 7.52
C VAL A 184 7.84 -4.88 7.46
N GLU A 185 8.36 -5.62 8.44
CA GLU A 185 9.76 -6.06 8.43
C GLU A 185 9.89 -7.37 7.65
N LEU A 186 10.90 -7.43 6.77
CA LEU A 186 11.17 -8.53 5.87
C LEU A 186 12.65 -8.90 5.89
N ALA A 187 12.95 -10.20 5.98
CA ALA A 187 14.31 -10.69 5.81
C ALA A 187 14.71 -10.67 4.32
N ASN A 188 15.95 -10.30 4.02
CA ASN A 188 16.48 -10.23 2.67
C ASN A 188 17.68 -11.18 2.48
N PRO A 189 17.47 -12.51 2.60
CA PRO A 189 18.54 -13.46 2.42
C PRO A 189 19.10 -13.37 0.99
N GLY A 190 20.43 -13.28 0.87
CA GLY A 190 21.11 -13.17 -0.42
C GLY A 190 21.05 -11.77 -1.06
N GLY A 191 20.47 -10.76 -0.40
CA GLY A 191 20.50 -9.37 -0.89
C GLY A 191 19.76 -9.14 -2.21
N LEU A 192 18.79 -10.00 -2.55
CA LEU A 192 18.07 -9.95 -3.82
C LEU A 192 17.14 -8.73 -3.91
N ILE A 193 16.55 -8.36 -2.77
CA ILE A 193 15.62 -7.24 -2.66
C ILE A 193 16.44 -5.96 -2.49
N LYS A 194 16.16 -4.96 -3.32
CA LYS A 194 16.85 -3.66 -3.29
C LYS A 194 15.89 -2.58 -2.77
N PRO A 195 16.37 -1.64 -1.95
CA PRO A 195 15.57 -0.48 -1.54
C PRO A 195 15.03 0.28 -2.76
N GLY A 196 13.79 0.76 -2.66
CA GLY A 196 13.11 1.48 -3.74
C GLY A 196 12.33 0.61 -4.73
N MET A 197 12.35 -0.72 -4.58
CA MET A 197 11.47 -1.61 -5.34
C MET A 197 10.01 -1.48 -4.85
N PHE A 198 9.06 -1.65 -5.77
CA PHE A 198 7.65 -1.81 -5.44
C PHE A 198 7.36 -3.22 -4.94
N ALA A 199 6.46 -3.33 -3.98
CA ALA A 199 6.01 -4.59 -3.42
C ALA A 199 4.50 -4.55 -3.19
N GLN A 200 3.85 -5.68 -3.43
CA GLN A 200 2.47 -5.93 -3.03
C GLN A 200 2.49 -6.61 -1.66
N VAL A 201 1.62 -6.16 -0.76
CA VAL A 201 1.54 -6.68 0.61
C VAL A 201 0.14 -7.17 0.89
N GLU A 202 0.03 -8.45 1.23
CA GLU A 202 -1.21 -9.08 1.71
C GLU A 202 -1.08 -9.28 3.22
N ILE A 203 -1.82 -8.51 4.00
CA ILE A 203 -1.82 -8.61 5.47
C ILE A 203 -2.94 -9.56 5.88
N HIS A 204 -2.57 -10.67 6.52
CA HIS A 204 -3.56 -11.60 7.05
C HIS A 204 -4.16 -11.02 8.32
N VAL A 205 -5.44 -10.69 8.25
CA VAL A 205 -6.22 -10.19 9.39
C VAL A 205 -7.02 -11.35 9.99
N SER A 206 -6.76 -11.67 11.26
CA SER A 206 -7.52 -12.70 11.95
C SER A 206 -8.82 -12.10 12.49
N GLY A 207 -9.96 -12.59 12.02
CA GLY A 207 -11.25 -12.42 12.71
C GLY A 207 -11.14 -13.06 14.10
N LYS A 208 -11.37 -12.29 15.16
CA LYS A 208 -11.16 -12.76 16.54
C LYS A 208 -12.16 -13.82 17.00
N ASN A 209 -13.27 -13.98 16.29
CA ASN A 209 -14.37 -14.84 16.69
C ASN A 209 -14.62 -15.91 15.62
N LYS A 210 -14.97 -17.12 16.06
CA LYS A 210 -15.63 -18.07 15.17
C LYS A 210 -16.99 -17.47 14.82
N VAL A 211 -17.26 -17.35 13.53
CA VAL A 211 -18.48 -16.75 13.01
C VAL A 211 -19.11 -17.72 12.01
N VAL A 212 -20.44 -17.72 11.90
CA VAL A 212 -21.13 -18.49 10.87
C VAL A 212 -20.83 -17.83 9.54
N THR A 213 -20.32 -18.61 8.58
CA THR A 213 -20.05 -18.11 7.24
C THR A 213 -20.76 -18.95 6.19
N VAL A 214 -21.13 -18.29 5.10
CA VAL A 214 -21.61 -18.95 3.89
C VAL A 214 -20.70 -18.60 2.71
N PRO A 215 -20.55 -19.48 1.71
CA PRO A 215 -19.84 -19.12 0.49
C PRO A 215 -20.47 -17.91 -0.18
N VAL A 216 -19.67 -17.03 -0.77
CA VAL A 216 -20.16 -15.85 -1.52
C VAL A 216 -21.18 -16.26 -2.59
N SER A 217 -21.01 -17.42 -3.21
CA SER A 217 -21.91 -17.94 -4.25
C SER A 217 -23.30 -18.33 -3.74
N ALA A 218 -23.49 -18.53 -2.44
CA ALA A 218 -24.78 -18.90 -1.85
C ALA A 218 -25.69 -17.70 -1.60
N MET A 219 -25.13 -16.49 -1.54
CA MET A 219 -25.87 -15.27 -1.28
C MET A 219 -26.54 -14.74 -2.56
N ILE A 220 -27.83 -14.48 -2.48
CA ILE A 220 -28.57 -13.73 -3.49
C ILE A 220 -28.69 -12.30 -2.97
N ASP A 221 -27.99 -11.37 -3.61
CA ASP A 221 -28.04 -9.94 -3.28
C ASP A 221 -28.67 -9.17 -4.45
N SER A 222 -29.88 -8.67 -4.21
CA SER A 222 -30.66 -7.86 -5.15
C SER A 222 -30.50 -6.35 -4.91
N GLY A 223 -29.62 -5.96 -3.98
CA GLY A 223 -29.49 -4.60 -3.45
C GLY A 223 -30.60 -4.23 -2.46
N ALA A 224 -31.85 -4.61 -2.74
CA ALA A 224 -32.98 -4.38 -1.83
C ALA A 224 -33.14 -5.47 -0.76
N ARG A 225 -32.71 -6.70 -1.06
CA ARG A 225 -32.77 -7.86 -0.16
C ARG A 225 -31.54 -8.73 -0.32
N GLN A 226 -31.05 -9.21 0.82
CA GLN A 226 -29.97 -10.20 0.92
C GLN A 226 -30.57 -11.49 1.48
N VAL A 227 -30.57 -12.54 0.65
CA VAL A 227 -31.27 -13.79 0.93
C VAL A 227 -30.34 -14.98 0.70
N VAL A 228 -30.47 -16.00 1.53
CA VAL A 228 -29.83 -17.31 1.33
C VAL A 228 -30.92 -18.36 1.25
N LEU A 229 -30.79 -19.30 0.32
CA LEU A 229 -31.69 -20.46 0.21
C LEU A 229 -31.18 -21.57 1.15
N VAL A 230 -31.94 -21.82 2.22
CA VAL A 230 -31.64 -22.87 3.20
C VAL A 230 -32.45 -24.13 2.87
N GLN A 231 -31.82 -25.30 2.96
CA GLN A 231 -32.51 -26.57 2.75
C GLN A 231 -33.35 -26.93 3.98
N ALA A 232 -34.68 -26.84 3.86
CA ALA A 232 -35.61 -27.21 4.93
C ALA A 232 -35.92 -28.72 4.95
N ALA A 233 -35.91 -29.36 3.78
CA ALA A 233 -36.04 -30.82 3.62
C ALA A 233 -35.41 -31.26 2.28
N GLU A 234 -35.30 -32.57 2.04
CA GLU A 234 -34.81 -33.09 0.76
C GLU A 234 -35.64 -32.52 -0.41
N GLY A 235 -34.97 -31.78 -1.30
CA GLY A 235 -35.60 -31.10 -2.44
C GLY A 235 -36.46 -29.87 -2.11
N ARG A 236 -36.53 -29.41 -0.86
CA ARG A 236 -37.28 -28.19 -0.47
C ARG A 236 -36.34 -27.12 0.10
N PHE A 237 -36.34 -25.97 -0.56
CA PHE A 237 -35.53 -24.80 -0.21
C PHE A 237 -36.41 -23.67 0.28
N GLU A 238 -35.96 -22.98 1.32
CA GLU A 238 -36.64 -21.82 1.90
C GLU A 238 -35.75 -20.59 1.74
N PRO A 239 -36.24 -19.51 1.11
CA PRO A 239 -35.53 -18.23 1.09
C PRO A 239 -35.59 -17.59 2.47
N ARG A 240 -34.42 -17.31 3.02
CA ARG A 240 -34.30 -16.66 4.31
C ARG A 240 -33.50 -15.37 4.19
N GLU A 241 -34.08 -14.27 4.66
CA GLU A 241 -33.38 -13.00 4.75
C GLU A 241 -32.24 -13.12 5.76
N VAL A 242 -31.08 -12.61 5.39
CA VAL A 242 -29.87 -12.68 6.22
C VAL A 242 -29.33 -11.30 6.49
N LYS A 243 -28.76 -11.12 7.68
CA LYS A 243 -27.95 -9.95 8.01
C LYS A 243 -26.48 -10.33 7.88
N VAL A 244 -25.79 -9.70 6.94
CA VAL A 244 -24.38 -10.00 6.66
C VAL A 244 -23.42 -9.14 7.47
N GLY A 245 -22.25 -9.69 7.79
CA GLY A 245 -21.15 -9.03 8.47
C GLY A 245 -19.94 -8.85 7.56
N ALA A 246 -18.75 -9.17 8.08
CA ALA A 246 -17.51 -9.08 7.32
C ALA A 246 -17.53 -10.02 6.10
N ARG A 247 -16.96 -9.55 4.99
CA ARG A 247 -16.82 -10.30 3.76
C ARG A 247 -15.34 -10.57 3.49
N SER A 248 -15.04 -11.80 3.08
CA SER A 248 -13.76 -12.22 2.52
C SER A 248 -13.94 -12.60 1.05
N ASP A 249 -12.86 -12.95 0.36
CA ASP A 249 -12.91 -13.31 -1.06
C ASP A 249 -13.84 -14.50 -1.34
N ASN A 250 -13.89 -15.47 -0.41
CA ASN A 250 -14.63 -16.72 -0.62
C ASN A 250 -15.86 -16.88 0.27
N TYR A 251 -15.91 -16.18 1.41
CA TYR A 251 -16.93 -16.37 2.44
C TYR A 251 -17.49 -15.04 2.95
N ILE A 252 -18.76 -15.06 3.34
CA ILE A 252 -19.48 -13.94 3.95
C ILE A 252 -19.92 -14.36 5.34
N GLU A 253 -19.64 -13.52 6.34
CA GLU A 253 -20.15 -13.68 7.69
C GLU A 253 -21.66 -13.45 7.73
N ILE A 254 -22.39 -14.35 8.39
CA ILE A 254 -23.81 -14.21 8.69
C ILE A 254 -23.97 -13.88 10.16
N ILE A 255 -24.47 -12.67 10.44
CA ILE A 255 -24.78 -12.19 11.79
C ILE A 255 -26.13 -12.73 12.25
N ASP A 256 -27.09 -12.82 11.34
CA ASP A 256 -28.44 -13.31 11.61
C ASP A 256 -29.05 -13.97 10.35
N GLY A 257 -29.91 -14.96 10.57
CA GLY A 257 -30.65 -15.68 9.53
C GLY A 257 -30.17 -17.11 9.26
N VAL A 258 -28.89 -17.45 9.39
CA VAL A 258 -28.41 -18.83 9.17
C VAL A 258 -27.68 -19.34 10.41
N ALA A 259 -28.03 -20.54 10.84
CA ALA A 259 -27.41 -21.22 11.97
C ALA A 259 -26.30 -22.19 11.52
N GLU A 260 -25.37 -22.47 12.43
CA GLU A 260 -24.32 -23.47 12.19
C GLU A 260 -24.94 -24.85 11.89
N GLY A 261 -24.47 -25.50 10.83
CA GLY A 261 -24.91 -26.83 10.41
C GLY A 261 -26.05 -26.83 9.38
N GLU A 262 -26.69 -25.69 9.12
CA GLU A 262 -27.71 -25.58 8.06
C GLU A 262 -27.07 -25.68 6.66
N GLN A 263 -27.71 -26.43 5.77
CA GLN A 263 -27.25 -26.59 4.39
C GLN A 263 -27.79 -25.45 3.52
N VAL A 264 -26.90 -24.78 2.80
CA VAL A 264 -27.23 -23.64 1.93
C VAL A 264 -26.92 -23.96 0.48
N VAL A 265 -27.73 -23.44 -0.44
CA VAL A 265 -27.54 -23.67 -1.88
C VAL A 265 -26.40 -22.79 -2.40
N THR A 266 -25.33 -23.39 -2.91
CA THR A 266 -24.15 -22.67 -3.44
C THR A 266 -24.13 -22.53 -4.96
N THR A 267 -25.03 -23.21 -5.68
CA THR A 267 -25.05 -23.29 -7.15
C THR A 267 -26.50 -23.30 -7.64
N ALA A 268 -26.77 -22.63 -8.76
CA ALA A 268 -28.11 -22.51 -9.35
C ALA A 268 -29.18 -21.88 -8.43
N ASN A 269 -28.76 -21.16 -7.39
CA ASN A 269 -29.64 -20.43 -6.47
C ASN A 269 -30.57 -19.42 -7.20
N PHE A 270 -30.08 -18.78 -8.27
CA PHE A 270 -30.91 -17.91 -9.12
C PHE A 270 -32.09 -18.64 -9.79
N LEU A 271 -31.89 -19.87 -10.27
CA LEU A 271 -32.95 -20.65 -10.91
C LEU A 271 -34.03 -21.07 -9.91
N ILE A 272 -33.60 -21.44 -8.70
CA ILE A 272 -34.50 -21.84 -7.62
C ILE A 272 -35.29 -20.64 -7.10
N ASP A 273 -34.66 -19.48 -7.00
CA ASP A 273 -35.33 -18.23 -6.61
C ASP A 273 -36.33 -17.76 -7.70
N ALA A 274 -35.94 -17.82 -8.98
CA ALA A 274 -36.82 -17.48 -10.10
C ALA A 274 -38.06 -18.38 -10.17
N GLU A 275 -37.90 -19.70 -9.97
CA GLU A 275 -39.03 -20.63 -9.91
C GLU A 275 -39.92 -20.37 -8.70
N SER A 276 -39.33 -20.11 -7.53
CA SER A 276 -40.08 -19.81 -6.30
C SER A 276 -40.91 -18.53 -6.44
N ASN A 277 -40.34 -17.49 -7.05
CA ASN A 277 -41.03 -16.24 -7.32
C ASN A 277 -42.12 -16.40 -8.40
N LEU A 278 -41.86 -17.19 -9.45
CA LEU A 278 -42.85 -17.53 -10.47
C LEU A 278 -44.04 -18.29 -9.85
N GLN A 279 -43.79 -19.30 -9.03
CA GLN A 279 -44.82 -20.05 -8.32
C GLN A 279 -45.64 -19.16 -7.36
N ALA A 280 -44.98 -18.23 -6.65
CA ALA A 280 -45.65 -17.27 -5.80
C ALA A 280 -46.57 -16.32 -6.60
N ALA A 281 -46.08 -15.80 -7.73
CA ALA A 281 -46.88 -14.98 -8.64
C ALA A 281 -48.08 -15.74 -9.21
N LEU A 282 -47.88 -16.98 -9.67
CA LEU A 282 -48.94 -17.84 -10.21
C LEU A 282 -50.02 -18.17 -9.16
N LYS A 283 -49.64 -18.41 -7.90
CA LYS A 283 -50.61 -18.60 -6.79
C LYS A 283 -51.37 -17.32 -6.45
N GLY A 284 -50.74 -16.15 -6.59
CA GLY A 284 -51.40 -14.85 -6.48
C GLY A 284 -52.49 -14.65 -7.54
N PHE A 285 -52.25 -15.10 -8.78
CA PHE A 285 -53.25 -15.11 -9.85
C PHE A 285 -54.40 -16.11 -9.62
N ALA A 286 -54.12 -17.26 -8.96
CA ALA A 286 -55.12 -18.29 -8.70
C ALA A 286 -56.07 -18.00 -7.52
N SER A 287 -55.81 -16.95 -6.72
CA SER A 287 -56.52 -16.67 -5.46
C SER A 287 -57.47 -15.46 -5.51
N ALA A 288 -57.81 -14.94 -6.69
CA ALA A 288 -58.74 -13.81 -6.83
C ALA A 288 -60.18 -14.29 -7.18
N PRO A 289 -61.21 -14.00 -6.35
CA PRO A 289 -62.60 -14.18 -6.76
C PRO A 289 -63.04 -13.09 -7.73
N GLN A 290 -63.73 -13.50 -8.80
CA GLN A 290 -64.39 -12.61 -9.77
C GLN A 290 -65.44 -11.71 -9.11
N ALA A 291 -65.28 -10.39 -9.25
CA ALA A 291 -66.37 -9.42 -9.18
C ALA A 291 -66.10 -8.20 -10.11
N GLN A 292 -66.84 -8.21 -11.22
CA GLN A 292 -67.34 -7.11 -12.06
C GLN A 292 -66.41 -6.04 -12.65
N ALA A 293 -66.50 -6.00 -13.99
CA ALA A 293 -65.88 -5.09 -14.92
C ALA A 293 -66.27 -3.61 -14.72
N SER A 294 -65.25 -2.76 -14.72
CA SER A 294 -65.30 -1.40 -15.25
C SER A 294 -64.10 -1.23 -16.20
N LYS A 295 -64.36 -0.65 -17.37
CA LYS A 295 -63.48 -0.62 -18.54
C LYS A 295 -62.17 0.13 -18.32
N ALA A 296 -61.09 -0.51 -18.78
CA ALA A 296 -59.93 0.01 -19.50
C ALA A 296 -59.20 1.26 -18.96
N ASP A 297 -58.04 1.02 -18.33
CA ASP A 297 -56.77 1.49 -18.88
C ASP A 297 -55.64 0.51 -18.52
N ALA A 298 -54.86 0.12 -19.52
CA ALA A 298 -53.80 -0.88 -19.40
C ALA A 298 -52.55 -0.27 -18.77
N ALA A 299 -52.31 -0.56 -17.49
CA ALA A 299 -51.04 -0.32 -16.82
C ALA A 299 -50.25 -1.63 -16.71
N SER A 300 -49.28 -1.78 -17.61
CA SER A 300 -48.25 -2.82 -17.58
C SER A 300 -47.32 -2.63 -16.38
N SER A 301 -46.91 -3.75 -15.79
CA SER A 301 -45.93 -3.94 -14.73
C SER A 301 -44.65 -3.10 -14.86
N ALA A 302 -44.28 -2.38 -13.80
CA ALA A 302 -43.04 -1.63 -13.70
C ALA A 302 -42.02 -2.36 -12.81
N ALA A 303 -40.88 -2.72 -13.41
CA ALA A 303 -39.59 -2.83 -12.75
C ALA A 303 -39.18 -1.45 -12.16
N PRO A 304 -38.20 -1.34 -11.24
CA PRO A 304 -37.83 -0.04 -10.70
C PRO A 304 -37.34 0.86 -11.83
N ALA A 305 -38.11 1.92 -12.10
CA ALA A 305 -37.84 2.90 -13.13
C ALA A 305 -36.69 3.82 -12.65
N SER A 306 -35.50 3.67 -13.22
CA SER A 306 -34.81 4.87 -13.69
C SER A 306 -35.74 5.47 -14.74
N ALA A 307 -36.25 6.68 -14.53
CA ALA A 307 -37.18 7.31 -15.46
C ALA A 307 -36.57 7.30 -16.88
N GLY A 308 -37.12 6.47 -17.77
CA GLY A 308 -36.73 6.46 -19.17
C GLY A 308 -37.13 7.79 -19.80
N HIS A 309 -36.20 8.45 -20.45
CA HIS A 309 -36.43 9.67 -21.21
C HIS A 309 -36.47 9.34 -22.70
N HIS A 310 -37.35 10.02 -23.42
CA HIS A 310 -37.52 9.87 -24.87
C HIS A 310 -37.05 11.13 -25.57
N GLY A 311 -36.29 10.96 -26.65
CA GLY A 311 -35.84 12.04 -27.51
C GLY A 311 -35.94 11.68 -28.99
N GLU A 312 -36.10 12.71 -29.81
CA GLU A 312 -35.92 12.62 -31.26
C GLU A 312 -34.77 13.53 -31.66
N GLY A 313 -33.89 13.05 -32.53
CA GLY A 313 -32.69 13.78 -32.91
C GLY A 313 -32.05 13.28 -34.17
N THR A 314 -30.96 13.94 -34.56
CA THR A 314 -30.12 13.56 -35.68
C THR A 314 -28.76 13.13 -35.16
N VAL A 315 -28.23 12.02 -35.69
CA VAL A 315 -26.90 11.53 -35.36
C VAL A 315 -25.86 12.46 -35.96
N GLU A 316 -24.98 13.02 -35.13
CA GLU A 316 -23.88 13.87 -35.58
C GLU A 316 -22.59 13.05 -35.75
N GLU A 317 -22.26 12.21 -34.77
CA GLU A 317 -21.05 11.39 -34.77
C GLU A 317 -21.27 10.10 -33.97
N VAL A 318 -20.62 9.01 -34.39
CA VAL A 318 -20.68 7.71 -33.71
C VAL A 318 -19.26 7.20 -33.50
N ASP A 319 -18.88 6.97 -32.24
CA ASP A 319 -17.61 6.32 -31.90
C ASP A 319 -17.86 4.93 -31.32
N VAL A 320 -17.76 3.93 -32.19
CA VAL A 320 -17.94 2.52 -31.84
C VAL A 320 -16.83 1.99 -30.91
N LYS A 321 -15.64 2.63 -30.90
CA LYS A 321 -14.53 2.19 -30.04
C LYS A 321 -14.74 2.59 -28.59
N THR A 322 -15.27 3.79 -28.36
CA THR A 322 -15.57 4.31 -27.01
C THR A 322 -17.01 4.02 -26.58
N GLY A 323 -17.87 3.58 -27.51
CA GLY A 323 -19.25 3.23 -27.23
C GLY A 323 -20.16 4.44 -27.07
N THR A 324 -19.83 5.56 -27.69
CA THR A 324 -20.55 6.83 -27.58
C THR A 324 -21.16 7.27 -28.92
N VAL A 325 -22.21 8.09 -28.82
CA VAL A 325 -22.88 8.73 -29.96
C VAL A 325 -23.24 10.16 -29.60
N SER A 326 -22.90 11.08 -30.49
CA SER A 326 -23.30 12.49 -30.40
C SER A 326 -24.61 12.69 -31.17
N LEU A 327 -25.63 13.21 -30.49
CA LEU A 327 -26.96 13.46 -31.05
C LEU A 327 -27.32 14.93 -30.91
N SER A 328 -27.78 15.53 -32.01
CA SER A 328 -28.50 16.79 -32.00
C SER A 328 -29.98 16.50 -31.79
N HIS A 329 -30.48 16.69 -30.57
CA HIS A 329 -31.84 16.30 -30.19
C HIS A 329 -32.76 17.51 -30.00
N GLY A 330 -34.06 17.30 -30.23
CA GLY A 330 -35.10 18.27 -29.88
C GLY A 330 -35.32 18.39 -28.37
N PRO A 331 -36.23 19.25 -27.90
CA PRO A 331 -36.46 19.44 -26.46
C PRO A 331 -36.89 18.16 -25.75
N ILE A 332 -36.27 17.86 -24.60
CA ILE A 332 -36.64 16.70 -23.76
C ILE A 332 -37.48 17.18 -22.59
N ALA A 333 -38.80 17.06 -22.73
CA ALA A 333 -39.76 17.61 -21.77
C ALA A 333 -39.60 17.05 -20.34
N SER A 334 -39.25 15.76 -20.22
CA SER A 334 -39.08 15.09 -18.93
C SER A 334 -37.89 15.60 -18.11
N LEU A 335 -36.88 16.20 -18.75
CA LEU A 335 -35.70 16.80 -18.12
C LEU A 335 -35.66 18.33 -18.23
N LYS A 336 -36.67 18.94 -18.87
CA LYS A 336 -36.72 20.37 -19.21
C LYS A 336 -35.51 20.84 -20.01
N TRP A 337 -34.94 19.97 -20.84
CA TRP A 337 -33.82 20.33 -21.70
C TRP A 337 -34.29 21.02 -22.98
N PRO A 338 -33.63 22.11 -23.41
CA PRO A 338 -33.85 22.68 -24.73
C PRO A 338 -33.31 21.76 -25.83
N ALA A 339 -33.55 22.10 -27.09
CA ALA A 339 -32.87 21.45 -28.20
C ALA A 339 -31.36 21.75 -28.12
N MET A 340 -30.53 20.71 -28.14
CA MET A 340 -29.07 20.82 -28.02
C MET A 340 -28.37 19.59 -28.61
N THR A 341 -27.07 19.72 -28.84
CA THR A 341 -26.21 18.61 -29.23
C THR A 341 -25.42 18.13 -28.02
N MET A 342 -25.49 16.83 -27.73
CA MET A 342 -24.74 16.22 -26.63
C MET A 342 -24.40 14.76 -26.90
N GLU A 343 -23.40 14.29 -26.16
CA GLU A 343 -22.93 12.92 -26.24
C GLU A 343 -23.69 12.00 -25.28
N PHE A 344 -24.02 10.81 -25.77
CA PHE A 344 -24.65 9.73 -25.01
C PHE A 344 -23.79 8.46 -25.11
N LYS A 345 -23.77 7.67 -24.04
CA LYS A 345 -23.22 6.31 -24.08
C LYS A 345 -24.27 5.33 -24.57
N ALA A 346 -23.87 4.31 -25.32
CA ALA A 346 -24.78 3.22 -25.67
C ALA A 346 -24.78 2.12 -24.59
N ALA A 347 -25.96 1.60 -24.24
CA ALA A 347 -26.06 0.47 -23.32
C ALA A 347 -25.37 -0.81 -23.83
N ASN A 348 -25.21 -0.94 -25.16
CA ASN A 348 -24.42 -1.97 -25.82
C ASN A 348 -23.92 -1.49 -27.19
N ALA A 349 -22.88 -2.14 -27.72
CA ALA A 349 -22.28 -1.77 -29.00
C ALA A 349 -23.20 -2.01 -30.22
N ALA A 350 -24.17 -2.91 -30.13
CA ALA A 350 -25.09 -3.23 -31.23
C ALA A 350 -26.02 -2.05 -31.58
N LEU A 351 -26.36 -1.20 -30.59
CA LEU A 351 -27.14 0.02 -30.81
C LEU A 351 -26.45 1.04 -31.71
N LEU A 352 -25.12 0.97 -31.85
CA LEU A 352 -24.32 1.91 -32.63
C LEU A 352 -23.95 1.39 -34.03
N GLN A 353 -24.01 0.07 -34.26
CA GLN A 353 -23.46 -0.56 -35.47
C GLN A 353 -24.08 -0.06 -36.78
N ASP A 354 -25.35 0.33 -36.75
CA ASP A 354 -26.06 0.77 -37.95
C ASP A 354 -26.33 2.28 -37.98
N LEU A 355 -25.84 3.05 -37.01
CA LEU A 355 -26.04 4.51 -36.99
C LEU A 355 -24.99 5.21 -37.86
N LYS A 356 -25.46 6.12 -38.71
CA LYS A 356 -24.60 6.95 -39.55
C LYS A 356 -24.85 8.43 -39.26
N PRO A 357 -23.82 9.29 -39.32
CA PRO A 357 -24.01 10.74 -39.29
C PRO A 357 -25.10 11.20 -40.28
N GLY A 358 -25.99 12.09 -39.84
CA GLY A 358 -27.15 12.58 -40.58
C GLY A 358 -28.41 11.72 -40.47
N THR A 359 -28.38 10.58 -39.76
CA THR A 359 -29.57 9.72 -39.58
C THR A 359 -30.50 10.34 -38.52
N LYS A 360 -31.79 10.49 -38.85
CA LYS A 360 -32.81 10.85 -37.85
C LYS A 360 -33.16 9.62 -37.02
N VAL A 361 -33.28 9.79 -35.72
CA VAL A 361 -33.54 8.71 -34.77
C VAL A 361 -34.50 9.15 -33.67
N ALA A 362 -35.36 8.23 -33.25
CA ALA A 362 -36.06 8.28 -31.98
C ALA A 362 -35.33 7.35 -31.00
N PHE A 363 -35.02 7.83 -29.80
CA PHE A 363 -34.20 7.10 -28.84
C PHE A 363 -34.75 7.20 -27.42
N GLU A 364 -34.50 6.14 -26.64
CA GLU A 364 -34.77 6.08 -25.21
C GLU A 364 -33.45 6.06 -24.45
N PHE A 365 -33.38 6.79 -23.34
CA PHE A 365 -32.18 6.87 -22.53
C PHE A 365 -32.50 7.02 -21.03
N VAL A 366 -31.53 6.67 -20.20
CA VAL A 366 -31.62 6.72 -18.72
C VAL A 366 -30.35 7.32 -18.14
N GLU A 367 -30.45 7.95 -16.97
CA GLU A 367 -29.28 8.33 -16.17
C GLU A 367 -28.79 7.12 -15.35
N ARG A 368 -27.53 6.71 -15.51
CA ARG A 368 -26.95 5.61 -14.71
C ARG A 368 -26.05 6.10 -13.56
N ALA A 369 -25.46 7.27 -13.72
CA ALA A 369 -24.70 7.99 -12.71
C ALA A 369 -24.89 9.51 -12.97
N PRO A 370 -24.66 10.39 -11.98
CA PRO A 370 -24.86 11.84 -12.16
C PRO A 370 -24.14 12.38 -13.41
N GLY A 371 -24.91 12.80 -14.42
CA GLY A 371 -24.40 13.30 -15.69
C GLY A 371 -24.04 12.24 -16.75
N GLU A 372 -24.24 10.95 -16.46
CA GLU A 372 -24.01 9.84 -17.41
C GLU A 372 -25.32 9.35 -18.02
N TRP A 373 -25.59 9.81 -19.23
CA TRP A 373 -26.80 9.50 -20.01
C TRP A 373 -26.54 8.34 -20.96
N VAL A 374 -27.31 7.27 -20.79
CA VAL A 374 -27.12 6.00 -21.50
C VAL A 374 -28.34 5.68 -22.35
N ILE A 375 -28.15 5.57 -23.66
CA ILE A 375 -29.18 5.14 -24.61
C ILE A 375 -29.45 3.65 -24.44
N THR A 376 -30.71 3.30 -24.21
CA THR A 376 -31.20 1.93 -24.03
C THR A 376 -31.91 1.39 -25.27
N SER A 377 -32.45 2.26 -26.13
CA SER A 377 -33.04 1.86 -27.40
C SER A 377 -32.93 2.97 -28.46
N VAL A 378 -32.82 2.60 -29.74
CA VAL A 378 -32.79 3.52 -30.88
C VAL A 378 -33.64 2.96 -32.02
N LYS A 379 -34.48 3.81 -32.61
CA LYS A 379 -35.28 3.54 -33.82
C LYS A 379 -34.97 4.59 -34.88
N LYS A 380 -34.86 4.15 -36.13
CA LYS A 380 -34.55 4.99 -37.29
C LYS A 380 -35.79 5.45 -38.03
#